data_AF-A0AAX2GXG3-F1
#
_entry.id   AF-A0AAX2GXG3-F1
#
_cell.length_a   1.000
_cell.length_b   1.000
_cell.length_c   1.000
_cell.angle_alpha   90.00
_cell.angle_beta   90.00
_cell.angle_gamma   90.00
#
_symmetry.space_group_name_H-M   'P 1'
#
loop_
_entity.id
_entity.type
_entity.pdbx_description
1 polymer ?
#
loop_
_entity_poly.entity_id
_entity_poly.type
_entity_poly.pdbx_seq_one_letter_code
_entity_poly.pdbx_strand_id
1 'polypeptide(L)' 'MRNLLKKIELLVNELKRHPEIGTGHPEKLKGGTDEMSRRIDSKHRLIYQVDEENKKVFLISAWGHYGDK' A
#
# COMPACT_ATOMS: atom_id res chain seq x y z
N MET A 1 -15.43 -6.86 9.09
CA MET A 1 -15.24 -7.09 7.64
C MET A 1 -15.67 -5.92 6.76
N ARG A 2 -16.93 -5.42 6.81
CA ARG A 2 -17.40 -4.31 5.92
C ARG A 2 -16.52 -3.04 5.93
N ASN A 3 -15.89 -2.70 7.06
CA ASN A 3 -15.04 -1.49 7.15
C ASN A 3 -13.65 -1.66 6.54
N LEU A 4 -13.11 -2.89 6.52
CA LEU A 4 -11.78 -3.16 5.97
C LEU A 4 -11.80 -3.03 4.44
N LEU A 5 -12.79 -3.65 3.79
CA LEU A 5 -12.92 -3.61 2.33
C LEU A 5 -13.09 -2.17 1.82
N LYS A 6 -13.91 -1.36 2.51
CA LYS A 6 -14.07 0.07 2.21
C LYS A 6 -12.76 0.84 2.35
N LYS A 7 -11.95 0.51 3.38
CA LYS A 7 -10.64 1.15 3.58
C LYS A 7 -9.67 0.78 2.45
N ILE A 8 -9.64 -0.48 2.05
CA ILE A 8 -8.82 -0.96 0.93
C ILE A 8 -9.25 -0.27 -0.37
N GLU A 9 -10.55 -0.20 -0.66
CA GLU A 9 -11.07 0.48 -1.85
C GLU A 9 -10.68 1.96 -1.90
N LEU A 10 -10.76 2.65 -0.76
CA LEU A 10 -10.31 4.03 -0.64
C LEU A 10 -8.81 4.15 -0.94
N LEU A 11 -7.96 3.31 -0.33
CA LEU A 11 -6.52 3.35 -0.53
C LEU A 11 -6.15 3.04 -1.99
N VAL A 12 -6.74 2.02 -2.60
CA VAL A 12 -6.48 1.63 -3.99
C VAL A 12 -6.89 2.73 -4.97
N ASN A 13 -8.02 3.39 -4.74
CA ASN A 13 -8.43 4.52 -5.58
C ASN A 13 -7.52 5.74 -5.40
N GLU A 14 -7.02 5.98 -4.18
CA GLU A 14 -6.09 7.07 -3.90
C GLU A 14 -4.72 6.85 -4.56
N LEU A 15 -4.22 5.60 -4.59
CA LEU A 15 -2.95 5.24 -5.24
C LEU A 15 -2.89 5.65 -6.72
N LYS A 16 -4.03 5.67 -7.42
CA LYS A 16 -4.09 6.08 -8.83
C LYS A 16 -3.71 7.55 -9.05
N ARG A 17 -3.87 8.40 -8.02
CA ARG A 17 -3.65 9.85 -8.12
C ARG A 17 -2.45 10.30 -7.29
N HIS A 18 -2.29 9.72 -6.11
CA HIS A 18 -1.31 10.13 -5.13
C HIS A 18 -0.64 8.89 -4.54
N PRO A 19 0.20 8.17 -5.29
CA PRO A 19 0.80 6.93 -4.82
C PRO A 19 1.76 7.12 -3.63
N GLU A 20 2.40 8.29 -3.49
CA GLU A 20 3.42 8.51 -2.46
C GLU A 20 2.95 9.30 -1.23
N ILE A 21 1.73 9.85 -1.23
CA ILE A 21 1.20 10.68 -0.13
C ILE A 21 -0.25 10.31 0.22
N GLY A 22 -0.70 10.80 1.38
CA GLY A 22 -2.10 10.77 1.79
C GLY A 22 -2.45 9.68 2.81
N THR A 23 -3.60 9.04 2.65
CA THR A 23 -4.21 8.17 3.66
C THR A 23 -3.37 6.92 3.90
N GLY A 24 -3.31 6.51 5.17
CA GLY A 24 -2.60 5.29 5.55
C GLY A 24 -1.11 5.51 5.71
N HIS A 25 -0.62 6.75 5.74
CA HIS A 25 0.80 7.07 6.00
C HIS A 25 1.74 6.27 5.10
N PRO A 26 1.86 6.63 3.82
CA PRO A 26 2.78 5.98 2.91
C PRO A 26 4.21 6.01 3.45
N GLU A 27 4.83 4.84 3.54
CA GLU A 27 6.20 4.67 4.05
C GLU A 27 6.96 3.72 3.12
N LYS A 28 8.17 4.09 2.70
CA LYS A 28 9.07 3.18 1.97
C LYS A 28 9.47 2.01 2.88
N LEU A 29 9.44 0.80 2.35
CA LEU A 29 9.93 -0.37 3.09
C LEU A 29 11.46 -0.30 3.23
N LYS A 30 11.95 -0.85 4.34
CA LYS A 30 13.39 -0.94 4.60
C LYS A 30 13.96 -2.18 3.91
N GLY A 31 15.18 -2.07 3.39
CA GLY A 31 15.89 -3.20 2.76
C GLY A 31 16.28 -2.98 1.30
N GLY A 32 16.12 -1.77 0.77
CA GLY A 32 16.53 -1.44 -0.60
C GLY A 32 15.55 -1.93 -1.68
N THR A 33 14.32 -2.29 -1.29
CA THR A 33 13.23 -2.48 -2.25
C THR A 33 12.58 -1.14 -2.57
N ASP A 34 12.11 -0.96 -3.80
CA ASP A 34 11.30 0.21 -4.20
C ASP A 34 9.83 0.07 -3.77
N GLU A 35 9.58 -0.75 -2.76
CA GLU A 35 8.25 -1.03 -2.25
C GLU A 35 7.85 0.02 -1.21
N MET A 36 6.57 0.34 -1.23
CA MET A 36 5.91 1.23 -0.29
C MET A 36 4.82 0.49 0.46
N SER A 37 4.51 0.97 1.65
CA SER A 37 3.44 0.45 2.49
C SER A 37 2.48 1.56 2.91
N ARG A 38 1.18 1.22 2.99
CA ARG A 38 0.15 2.03 3.65
C ARG A 38 -0.56 1.22 4.71
N ARG A 39 -0.93 1.85 5.82
CA ARG A 39 -1.74 1.29 6.90
C ARG A 39 -3.18 1.12 6.44
N ILE A 40 -3.63 -0.14 6.41
CA ILE A 40 -5.06 -0.46 6.29
C ILE A 40 -5.70 -0.33 7.67
N ASP A 41 -5.09 -0.94 8.68
CA ASP A 41 -5.44 -0.80 10.10
C ASP A 41 -4.20 -0.97 11.00
N SER A 42 -4.38 -1.30 12.28
CA SER A 42 -3.25 -1.51 13.21
C SER A 42 -2.39 -2.71 12.84
N LYS A 43 -2.94 -3.74 12.20
CA LYS A 43 -2.27 -5.01 11.90
C LYS A 43 -1.86 -5.14 10.43
N HIS A 44 -2.70 -4.67 9.51
CA HIS A 44 -2.56 -4.94 8.08
C HIS A 44 -1.97 -3.74 7.32
N ARG A 45 -1.21 -4.06 6.27
CA ARG A 45 -0.58 -3.10 5.37
C ARG A 45 -0.94 -3.43 3.92
N LEU A 46 -1.14 -2.39 3.13
CA LEU A 46 -1.17 -2.46 1.67
C LEU A 46 0.26 -2.22 1.19
N ILE A 47 0.86 -3.22 0.56
CA ILE A 47 2.19 -3.16 -0.02
C ILE A 47 2.07 -3.01 -1.52
N TYR A 48 2.80 -2.04 -2.08
CA TYR A 48 2.75 -1.70 -3.49
C TYR A 48 4.08 -1.12 -3.97
N GLN A 49 4.27 -1.09 -5.28
CA GLN A 49 5.41 -0.44 -5.93
C GLN A 49 4.91 0.58 -6.96
N VAL A 50 5.61 1.69 -7.06
CA VAL A 50 5.32 2.77 -8.02
C VAL A 50 6.32 2.69 -9.17
N ASP A 51 5.80 2.54 -10.38
CA ASP A 51 6.57 2.65 -11.62
C ASP A 51 6.22 3.99 -12.26
N GLU A 52 7.07 4.98 -12.00
CA GLU A 52 6.88 6.35 -12.47
C GLU A 52 7.05 6.50 -13.98
N GLU A 53 7.87 5.64 -14.59
CA GLU A 53 8.18 5.63 -16.01
C GLU A 53 6.94 5.20 -16.81
N ASN A 54 6.33 4.09 -16.41
CA ASN A 54 5.15 3.53 -17.08
C ASN A 54 3.82 4.04 -16.51
N LYS A 55 3.85 4.93 -15.51
CA LYS A 55 2.68 5.43 -14.77
C LYS A 55 1.80 4.30 -14.23
N LYS A 56 2.43 3.28 -13.65
CA LYS A 56 1.77 2.10 -13.08
C LYS A 56 2.00 2.00 -11.57
N VAL A 57 1.03 1.40 -10.90
CA VAL A 57 1.15 1.01 -9.50
C VAL A 57 0.88 -0.48 -9.40
N PHE A 58 1.84 -1.24 -8.90
CA PHE A 58 1.73 -2.67 -8.70
C PHE A 58 1.31 -2.97 -7.26
N LEU A 59 0.15 -3.60 -7.07
CA LEU A 59 -0.29 -4.06 -5.76
C LEU A 59 0.33 -5.44 -5.48
N ILE A 60 1.09 -5.54 -4.39
CA ILE A 60 1.85 -6.74 -4.05
C ILE A 60 1.09 -7.56 -3.01
N SER A 61 0.59 -6.90 -1.96
CA SER A 61 -0.24 -7.54 -0.93
C SER A 61 -1.14 -6.52 -0.24
N ALA A 62 -2.33 -6.96 0.18
CA ALA A 62 -3.23 -6.20 1.03
C ALA A 62 -3.53 -6.92 2.37
N TRP A 63 -2.86 -8.07 2.60
CA TRP A 63 -3.13 -8.95 3.73
C TRP A 63 -1.91 -9.79 4.08
N GLY A 64 -1.45 -9.70 5.33
CA GLY A 64 -0.30 -10.43 5.85
C GLY A 64 0.72 -9.53 6.56
N HIS A 65 1.54 -10.12 7.43
CA HIS A 65 2.67 -9.46 8.09
C HIS A 65 3.94 -9.63 7.24
N TYR A 66 4.63 -8.53 6.92
CA TYR A 66 6.01 -8.57 6.44
C TYR A 66 6.89 -8.99 7.62
N GLY A 67 6.96 -10.30 7.89
CA GLY A 67 7.61 -10.86 9.07
C GLY A 67 7.28 -12.32 9.39
N ASP A 68 6.22 -12.90 8.79
CA ASP A 68 5.89 -14.33 8.98
C ASP A 68 6.66 -15.24 8.00
N LYS A 69 8.00 -15.10 7.96
CA LYS A 69 8.89 -16.05 7.29
C LYS A 69 9.87 -16.66 8.28
#